data_AF-A0A5E4USF2-F1
#
_entry.id   AF-A0A5E4USF2-F1
#
_cell.length_a   1.000
_cell.length_b   1.000
_cell.length_c   1.000
_cell.angle_alpha   90.00
_cell.angle_beta   90.00
_cell.angle_gamma   90.00
#
_symmetry.space_group_name_H-M   'P 1'
#
loop_
_entity.id
_entity.type
_entity.pdbx_description
1 polymer ?
#
loop_
_entity_poly.entity_id
_entity_poly.type
_entity_poly.pdbx_seq_one_letter_code
_entity_poly.pdbx_strand_id
1 'polypeptide(L)' 'MKNNNYHHQYNGYSVSPSAYRLPDGWFAANLLLVRSDAANTESASYAFHALEYFEDEMQALGHASTWARDWIDNRG' A
#
# COMPACT_ATOMS: atom_id res chain seq x y z
N MET A 1 -13.01 -5.82 -19.81
CA MET A 1 -13.04 -5.13 -18.50
C MET A 1 -11.66 -5.28 -17.88
N LYS A 2 -10.86 -4.21 -17.82
CA LYS A 2 -9.54 -4.24 -17.17
C LYS A 2 -9.79 -4.25 -15.66
N ASN A 3 -9.47 -5.38 -15.05
CA ASN A 3 -9.41 -5.58 -13.61
C ASN A 3 -8.26 -4.71 -13.06
N ASN A 4 -8.59 -3.54 -12.52
CA ASN A 4 -7.66 -2.68 -11.77
C ASN A 4 -7.30 -3.36 -10.44
N ASN A 5 -6.57 -4.47 -10.50
CA ASN A 5 -5.84 -4.97 -9.34
C ASN A 5 -4.63 -4.06 -9.16
N TYR A 6 -4.74 -3.04 -8.31
CA TYR A 6 -3.63 -2.14 -7.94
C TYR A 6 -2.50 -2.85 -7.16
N HIS A 7 -2.46 -4.18 -7.17
CA HIS A 7 -1.40 -4.98 -6.63
C HIS A 7 -0.22 -4.95 -7.59
N HIS A 8 0.72 -4.05 -7.33
CA HIS A 8 1.96 -3.91 -8.07
C HIS A 8 3.10 -4.56 -7.29
N GLN A 9 4.02 -5.23 -7.97
CA GLN A 9 5.22 -5.76 -7.34
C GLN A 9 6.35 -4.72 -7.40
N TYR A 10 7.07 -4.54 -6.29
CA TYR A 10 8.20 -3.62 -6.18
C TYR A 10 9.27 -4.21 -5.24
N ASN A 11 10.51 -4.37 -5.73
CA ASN A 11 11.67 -4.85 -4.96
C ASN A 11 11.40 -6.09 -4.08
N GLY A 12 10.64 -7.06 -4.61
CA GLY A 12 10.29 -8.32 -3.91
C GLY A 12 9.08 -8.23 -2.97
N TYR A 13 8.38 -7.09 -2.97
CA TYR A 13 7.14 -6.87 -2.25
C TYR A 13 5.95 -6.80 -3.20
N SER A 14 4.84 -7.41 -2.82
CA SER A 14 3.51 -7.07 -3.32
C SER A 14 3.03 -5.83 -2.57
N VAL A 15 2.74 -4.76 -3.31
CA VAL A 15 2.31 -3.45 -2.80
C VAL A 15 0.82 -3.28 -3.06
N SER A 16 0.05 -3.10 -1.99
CA SER A 16 -1.41 -3.04 -2.05
C SER A 16 -1.92 -1.76 -1.34
N PRO A 17 -1.94 -0.62 -2.04
CA PRO A 17 -2.51 0.61 -1.50
C PRO A 17 -4.04 0.51 -1.46
N SER A 18 -4.66 1.13 -0.46
CA SER A 18 -6.11 1.26 -0.36
C SER A 18 -6.49 2.59 0.26
N ALA A 19 -7.63 3.12 -0.15
CA ALA A 19 -8.21 4.31 0.43
C ALA A 19 -9.46 3.92 1.21
N TYR A 20 -9.44 4.12 2.52
CA TYR A 20 -10.58 3.83 3.38
C TYR A 20 -11.40 5.10 3.59
N ARG A 21 -12.63 5.12 3.08
CA ARG A 21 -13.54 6.25 3.24
C ARG A 21 -14.12 6.30 4.65
N LEU A 22 -13.91 7.41 5.33
CA LEU A 22 -14.39 7.72 6.67
C LEU A 22 -15.83 8.28 6.65
N PRO A 23 -16.55 8.26 7.78
CA PRO A 23 -17.91 8.79 7.89
C PRO A 23 -18.04 10.29 7.57
N ASP A 24 -16.98 11.06 7.77
CA ASP A 24 -16.90 12.49 7.47
C ASP A 24 -16.62 12.79 5.99
N GLY A 25 -16.40 11.75 5.17
CA GLY A 25 -16.12 11.85 3.74
C GLY A 25 -14.64 11.90 3.38
N TRP A 26 -13.73 11.98 4.34
CA TRP A 26 -12.29 11.89 4.10
C TRP A 26 -11.87 10.45 3.79
N PHE A 27 -10.70 10.28 3.21
CA PHE A 27 -10.09 9.01 2.86
C PHE A 27 -8.80 8.83 3.65
N ALA A 28 -8.70 7.76 4.42
CA ALA A 28 -7.45 7.34 5.04
C ALA A 28 -6.61 6.53 4.05
N ALA A 29 -5.37 6.94 3.84
CA ALA A 29 -4.39 6.20 3.05
C ALA A 29 -3.88 4.99 3.85
N ASN A 30 -4.20 3.79 3.37
CA ASN A 30 -3.82 2.52 3.96
C ASN A 30 -2.93 1.74 2.99
N LEU A 31 -2.08 0.87 3.54
CA LEU A 31 -1.12 0.11 2.75
C LEU A 31 -0.92 -1.28 3.33
N LEU A 32 -0.96 -2.30 2.46
CA LEU A 32 -0.50 -3.64 2.78
C LEU A 32 0.69 -4.01 1.90
N LEU A 33 1.79 -4.39 2.54
CA LEU A 33 2.99 -4.92 1.90
C LEU A 33 3.15 -6.39 2.25
N VAL A 34 3.39 -7.24 1.24
CA VAL A 34 3.68 -8.66 1.46
C VAL A 34 4.97 -8.99 0.73
N ARG A 35 6.02 -9.38 1.47
CA ARG A 35 7.26 -9.89 0.88
C ARG A 35 7.03 -11.32 0.40
N SER A 36 7.36 -11.58 -0.86
CA SER A 36 7.33 -12.91 -1.42
C SER A 36 8.78 -13.36 -1.65
N ASP A 37 9.44 -13.89 -0.64
CA ASP A 37 10.71 -14.57 -0.84
C ASP A 37 10.46 -16.07 -1.07
N ALA A 38 10.89 -16.56 -2.23
CA ALA A 38 10.86 -17.99 -2.53
C ALA A 38 11.87 -18.80 -1.67
N ALA A 39 12.66 -18.13 -0.83
CA ALA A 39 13.78 -18.70 -0.09
C ALA A 39 13.61 -18.71 1.44
N ASN A 40 12.69 -17.93 2.02
CA ASN A 40 12.41 -17.98 3.45
C ASN A 40 11.01 -18.52 3.68
N THR A 41 10.87 -19.33 4.71
CA THR A 41 9.66 -20.11 5.00
C THR A 41 8.49 -19.27 5.52
N GLU A 42 8.69 -17.97 5.76
CA GLU A 42 7.70 -17.07 6.34
C GLU A 42 7.58 -15.78 5.51
N SER A 43 6.49 -15.67 4.75
CA SER A 43 6.13 -14.45 4.01
C SER A 43 5.92 -13.29 4.99
N ALA A 44 6.84 -12.34 5.02
CA ALA A 44 6.71 -11.17 5.89
C ALA A 44 5.63 -10.21 5.36
N SER A 45 4.62 -9.89 6.19
CA SER A 45 3.56 -8.93 5.85
C SER A 45 3.56 -7.73 6.79
N TYR A 46 3.22 -6.56 6.23
CA TYR A 46 3.17 -5.29 6.96
C TYR A 46 1.91 -4.52 6.57
N ALA A 47 1.05 -4.28 7.55
CA ALA A 47 -0.16 -3.49 7.39
C ALA A 47 0.04 -2.11 8.03
N PHE A 48 -0.21 -1.07 7.26
CA PHE A 48 -0.21 0.31 7.70
C PHE A 48 -1.60 0.89 7.50
N HIS A 49 -2.08 1.57 8.53
CA HIS A 49 -3.40 2.18 8.55
C HIS A 49 -3.25 3.66 8.84
N ALA A 50 -4.00 4.49 8.09
CA ALA A 50 -4.03 5.93 8.23
C ALA A 50 -2.63 6.57 8.19
N LEU A 51 -1.88 6.30 7.12
CA LEU A 51 -0.60 6.97 6.84
C LEU A 51 -0.80 8.49 6.78
N GLU A 52 -1.87 8.91 6.11
CA GLU A 52 -2.36 10.29 6.04
C GLU A 52 -3.84 10.30 5.61
N TYR A 53 -4.51 11.44 5.72
CA TYR A 53 -5.92 11.63 5.37
C TYR A 53 -6.06 12.63 4.23
N PHE A 54 -6.95 12.33 3.29
CA PHE A 54 -7.18 13.13 2.09
C PHE A 54 -8.67 13.34 1.84
N GLU A 55 -9.04 14.44 1.19
CA GLU A 55 -10.42 14.65 0.75
C GLU A 55 -10.76 13.83 -0.52
N ASP A 56 -9.74 13.37 -1.25
CA ASP A 56 -9.86 12.62 -2.50
C ASP A 56 -9.26 11.21 -2.42
N GLU A 57 -9.98 10.24 -2.99
CA GLU A 57 -9.60 8.82 -2.98
C GLU A 57 -8.29 8.56 -3.75
N MET A 58 -8.10 9.22 -4.90
CA MET A 58 -6.93 9.04 -5.74
C MET A 58 -5.68 9.65 -5.10
N GLN A 59 -5.83 10.74 -4.34
CA GLN A 59 -4.75 11.29 -3.52
C GLN A 59 -4.31 10.31 -2.42
N ALA A 60 -5.26 9.70 -1.70
CA ALA A 60 -4.95 8.69 -0.68
C ALA A 60 -4.21 7.46 -1.27
N LEU A 61 -4.68 6.94 -2.41
CA LEU A 61 -4.05 5.83 -3.11
C LEU A 61 -2.65 6.18 -3.64
N GLY A 62 -2.50 7.36 -4.24
CA GLY A 62 -1.23 7.86 -4.76
C GLY A 62 -0.19 8.06 -3.66
N HIS A 63 -0.62 8.63 -2.52
CA HIS A 63 0.24 8.80 -1.35
C HIS A 63 0.70 7.44 -0.80
N ALA A 64 -0.22 6.51 -0.53
CA ALA A 64 0.12 5.17 -0.03
C ALA A 64 1.09 4.44 -0.98
N SER A 65 0.92 4.60 -2.29
CA SER A 65 1.80 4.00 -3.31
C SER A 65 3.22 4.60 -3.31
N THR A 66 3.33 5.91 -3.11
CA THR A 66 4.63 6.61 -3.06
C THR A 66 5.35 6.25 -1.77
N TRP A 67 4.65 6.37 -0.65
CA TRP A 67 5.16 6.01 0.67
C TRP A 67 5.66 4.57 0.72
N ALA A 68 4.95 3.64 0.07
CA ALA A 68 5.37 2.24 -0.03
C ALA A 68 6.76 2.07 -0.64
N ARG A 69 7.06 2.79 -1.73
CA ARG A 69 8.36 2.70 -2.41
C ARG A 69 9.46 3.23 -1.50
N ASP A 70 9.24 4.41 -0.92
CA ASP A 70 10.20 5.02 0.00
C ASP A 70 10.49 4.11 1.20
N TRP A 71 9.46 3.51 1.79
CA TRP A 71 9.63 2.59 2.90
C TRP A 71 10.39 1.32 2.51
N ILE A 72 10.10 0.73 1.34
CA ILE A 72 10.80 -0.46 0.83
C ILE A 72 12.26 -0.13 0.55
N ASP A 73 12.54 1.00 -0.08
CA ASP A 73 13.89 1.41 -0.48
C ASP A 73 14.79 1.74 0.72
N ASN A 74 14.22 2.26 1.81
CA ASN A 74 14.95 2.53 3.06
C ASN A 74 15.08 1.30 3.99
N ARG A 75 14.53 0.15 3.59
CA ARG A 75 14.52 -1.06 4.40
C ARG A 75 15.70 -2.00 4.17
N GLY A 76 16.44 -1.78 3.08
CA GLY A 76 17.58 -2.57 2.64
C GLY A 76 18.90 -2.05 3.18
#